data_AF-A0A2V8WWC5-F1
#
_entry.id   AF-A0A2V8WWC5-F1
#
_cell.length_a   1.000
_cell.length_b   1.000
_cell.length_c   1.000
_cell.angle_alpha   90.00
_cell.angle_beta   90.00
_cell.angle_gamma   90.00
#
_symmetry.space_group_name_H-M   'P 1'
#
loop_
_entity.id
_entity.type
_entity.pdbx_description
1 polymer ?
#
loop_
_entity_poly.entity_id
_entity_poly.type
_entity_poly.pdbx_seq_one_letter_code
_entity_poly.pdbx_strand_id
1 'polypeptide(L)'
;MFKRVAAIIAIFICTTVAWAILGSTIFYRTYDAESGLSGRVASTWGAPQAQAPLAIAREWPEEKTVEVEEKGKKITRTERQIHSEAVKIDASRVAATLHLDYRQKGLLWFSTYKVDFDGAYTFQNPTSREEEFVFRLPFPAQQAVYDNVQLLLDDKTLPLTFNGSQAVARTRLPAGAKGVLRAAYRSQGLDS
;
A
#
# COMPACT_ATOMS: atom_id res chain seq x y z
N MET A 1 16.17 -2.97 -70.90
CA MET A 1 15.15 -2.75 -69.83
C MET A 1 15.53 -3.41 -68.51
N PHE A 2 15.97 -4.68 -68.50
CA PHE A 2 16.34 -5.42 -67.29
C PHE A 2 17.29 -4.68 -66.31
N LYS A 3 18.38 -4.07 -66.81
CA LYS A 3 19.34 -3.31 -65.96
C LYS A 3 18.70 -2.16 -65.18
N ARG A 4 17.70 -1.48 -65.75
CA ARG A 4 17.00 -0.36 -65.08
C ARG A 4 16.05 -0.88 -64.00
N VAL A 5 15.35 -1.98 -64.28
CA VAL A 5 14.46 -2.64 -63.30
C VAL A 5 15.27 -3.17 -62.11
N ALA A 6 16.42 -3.81 -62.36
CA ALA A 6 17.31 -4.27 -61.30
C ALA A 6 17.83 -3.12 -60.42
N ALA A 7 18.18 -1.97 -61.02
CA ALA A 7 18.62 -0.79 -60.26
C ALA A 7 17.52 -0.21 -59.37
N ILE A 8 16.28 -0.13 -59.88
CA ILE A 8 15.13 0.35 -59.10
C ILE A 8 14.85 -0.60 -57.92
N ILE A 9 14.90 -1.91 -58.14
CA ILE A 9 14.73 -2.92 -57.07
C ILE A 9 15.81 -2.75 -56.00
N ALA A 10 17.07 -2.56 -56.39
CA ALA A 10 18.17 -2.39 -55.44
C ALA A 10 18.01 -1.14 -54.56
N ILE A 11 17.63 0.00 -55.15
CA ILE A 11 17.35 1.23 -54.41
C ILE A 11 16.17 1.02 -53.45
N PHE A 12 15.09 0.42 -53.93
CA PHE A 12 13.90 0.15 -53.11
C PHE A 12 14.22 -0.73 -51.89
N ILE A 13 14.98 -1.82 -52.08
CA ILE A 13 15.40 -2.70 -50.98
C ILE A 13 16.26 -1.92 -49.98
N CYS A 14 17.24 -1.16 -50.47
CA CYS A 14 18.13 -0.38 -49.62
C CYS A 14 17.36 0.65 -48.77
N THR A 15 16.43 1.39 -49.39
CA THR A 15 15.58 2.35 -48.68
C THR A 15 14.65 1.66 -47.68
N THR A 16 14.09 0.50 -48.01
CA THR A 16 13.23 -0.27 -47.11
C THR A 16 14.00 -0.74 -45.88
N VAL A 17 15.22 -1.24 -46.06
CA VAL A 17 16.10 -1.65 -44.95
C VAL A 17 16.47 -0.46 -44.07
N ALA A 18 16.78 0.70 -44.66
CA ALA A 18 17.07 1.92 -43.90
C ALA A 18 15.87 2.37 -43.03
N TRP A 19 14.66 2.35 -43.58
CA TRP A 19 13.43 2.65 -42.83
C TRP A 19 13.14 1.61 -41.75
N ALA A 20 13.38 0.32 -42.01
CA ALA A 20 13.22 -0.74 -41.03
C ALA A 20 14.18 -0.57 -39.84
N ILE A 21 15.45 -0.22 -40.10
CA ILE A 21 16.44 0.07 -39.05
C ILE A 21 16.03 1.29 -38.24
N LEU A 22 15.59 2.38 -38.90
CA LEU A 22 15.12 3.59 -38.22
C LEU A 22 13.92 3.28 -37.31
N GLY A 23 12.90 2.60 -37.84
CA GLY A 23 11.73 2.19 -37.07
C GLY A 23 12.10 1.29 -35.89
N SER A 24 12.99 0.32 -36.10
CA SER A 24 13.50 -0.57 -35.05
C SER A 24 14.23 0.20 -33.93
N THR A 25 15.03 1.21 -34.27
CA THR A 25 15.72 2.03 -33.26
C THR A 25 14.77 2.87 -32.41
N ILE A 26 13.71 3.42 -33.01
CA ILE A 26 12.66 4.17 -32.30
C ILE A 26 11.86 3.23 -31.40
N PHE A 27 11.49 2.06 -31.91
CA PHE A 27 10.77 1.04 -31.16
C PHE A 27 11.60 0.58 -29.96
N TYR A 28 12.85 0.17 -30.19
CA TYR A 28 13.75 -0.26 -29.12
C TYR A 28 13.95 0.83 -28.06
N ARG A 29 14.20 2.07 -28.47
CA ARG A 29 14.33 3.20 -27.52
C ARG A 29 13.06 3.46 -26.71
N THR A 30 11.89 3.26 -27.30
CA THR A 30 10.61 3.55 -26.64
C THR A 30 10.28 2.49 -25.58
N TYR A 31 10.41 1.22 -25.94
CA TYR A 31 10.12 0.10 -25.03
C TYR A 31 11.19 -0.08 -23.95
N ASP A 32 12.46 0.14 -24.28
CA ASP A 32 13.53 0.10 -23.26
C ASP A 32 13.40 1.28 -22.28
N ALA A 33 12.93 2.44 -22.75
CA ALA A 33 12.62 3.58 -21.90
C ALA A 33 11.38 3.36 -21.02
N GLU A 34 10.40 2.55 -21.43
CA GLU A 34 9.17 2.30 -20.68
C GLU A 34 9.45 1.74 -19.28
N SER A 35 10.28 0.70 -19.17
CA SER A 35 10.65 0.08 -17.89
C SER A 35 11.34 1.05 -16.93
N GLY A 36 12.21 1.93 -17.46
CA GLY A 36 12.90 2.96 -16.68
C GLY A 36 12.03 4.20 -16.41
N LEU A 37 11.00 4.46 -17.20
CA LEU A 37 10.10 5.60 -17.04
C LEU A 37 8.97 5.30 -16.07
N SER A 38 8.38 4.10 -16.12
CA SER A 38 7.34 3.64 -15.18
C SER A 38 7.85 3.66 -13.75
N GLY A 39 9.05 3.12 -13.47
CA GLY A 39 9.67 3.19 -12.15
C GLY A 39 9.91 4.62 -11.66
N ARG A 40 10.29 5.54 -12.55
CA ARG A 40 10.45 6.97 -12.21
C ARG A 40 9.12 7.71 -12.04
N VAL A 41 8.04 7.24 -12.66
CA VAL A 41 6.68 7.76 -12.42
C VAL A 41 6.18 7.26 -11.08
N ALA A 42 6.33 5.97 -10.80
CA ALA A 42 6.00 5.36 -9.52
C ALA A 42 6.73 6.03 -8.35
N SER A 43 8.01 6.38 -8.51
CA SER A 43 8.78 7.05 -7.46
C SER A 43 8.34 8.50 -7.19
N THR A 44 7.69 9.17 -8.16
CA THR A 44 7.26 10.57 -8.02
C THR A 44 5.78 10.70 -7.68
N TRP A 45 4.96 9.77 -8.16
CA TRP A 45 3.50 9.80 -8.05
C TRP A 45 2.97 8.72 -7.11
N GLY A 46 3.31 7.47 -7.40
CA GLY A 46 2.94 6.31 -6.59
C GLY A 46 2.90 5.02 -7.41
N ALA A 47 3.12 3.90 -6.74
CA ALA A 47 3.14 2.55 -7.31
C ALA A 47 1.73 1.92 -7.37
N PRO A 48 1.57 0.76 -8.03
CA PRO A 48 0.34 -0.03 -7.95
C PRO A 48 -0.06 -0.32 -6.50
N GLN A 49 -1.35 -0.22 -6.20
CA GLN A 49 -1.88 -0.29 -4.83
C GLN A 49 -2.67 -1.57 -4.58
N ALA A 50 -2.43 -2.21 -3.43
CA ALA A 50 -3.24 -3.34 -2.94
C ALA A 50 -3.57 -3.14 -1.45
N GLN A 51 -4.82 -2.77 -1.15
CA GLN A 51 -5.26 -2.53 0.23
C GLN A 51 -5.65 -3.83 0.93
N ALA A 52 -4.89 -4.21 1.96
CA ALA A 52 -5.29 -5.25 2.92
C ALA A 52 -6.33 -4.69 3.92
N PRO A 53 -7.19 -5.54 4.51
CA PRO A 53 -8.13 -5.08 5.53
C PRO A 53 -7.39 -4.51 6.75
N LEU A 54 -8.03 -3.57 7.43
CA LEU A 54 -7.54 -3.04 8.70
C LEU A 54 -7.51 -4.17 9.76
N ALA A 55 -6.45 -4.23 10.54
CA ALA A 55 -6.32 -5.19 11.64
C ALA A 55 -6.68 -4.53 12.98
N ILE A 56 -7.53 -5.22 13.75
CA ILE A 56 -7.91 -4.84 15.12
C ILE A 56 -7.34 -5.91 16.05
N ALA A 57 -6.59 -5.50 17.06
CA ALA A 57 -6.08 -6.38 18.09
C ALA A 57 -6.35 -5.79 19.47
N ARG A 58 -6.59 -6.66 20.46
CA ARG A 58 -6.53 -6.30 21.87
C ARG A 58 -5.13 -6.61 22.41
N GLU A 59 -4.60 -5.74 23.26
CA GLU A 59 -3.34 -5.92 23.98
C GLU A 59 -3.59 -5.84 25.49
N TRP A 60 -3.05 -6.79 26.26
CA TRP A 60 -3.11 -6.75 27.73
C TRP A 60 -1.79 -7.18 28.37
N PRO A 61 -1.38 -6.54 29.47
CA PRO A 61 -0.19 -6.95 30.20
C PRO A 61 -0.49 -8.18 31.06
N GLU A 62 0.38 -9.18 31.02
CA GLU A 62 0.41 -10.31 31.94
C GLU A 62 1.77 -10.33 32.64
N GLU A 63 1.75 -10.38 33.97
CA GLU A 63 2.97 -10.51 34.77
C GLU A 63 3.32 -11.99 34.84
N LYS A 64 4.41 -12.38 34.16
CA LYS A 64 4.92 -13.74 34.20
C LYS A 64 6.13 -13.80 35.10
N THR A 65 6.04 -14.69 36.08
CA THR A 65 7.14 -15.03 36.97
C THR A 65 8.11 -15.94 36.23
N VAL A 66 9.24 -15.41 35.78
CA VAL A 66 10.28 -16.19 35.08
C VAL A 66 11.37 -16.54 36.08
N GLU A 67 11.63 -17.83 36.29
CA GLU A 67 12.81 -18.31 37.02
C GLU A 67 14.03 -18.14 36.10
N VAL A 68 14.87 -17.14 36.38
CA VAL A 68 16.15 -16.96 35.70
C VAL A 68 17.25 -17.45 36.63
N GLU A 69 18.05 -18.40 36.17
CA GLU A 69 19.18 -18.94 36.92
C GLU A 69 20.40 -18.07 36.65
N GLU A 70 20.73 -17.17 37.58
CA GLU A 70 21.91 -16.32 37.50
C GLU A 70 22.91 -16.76 38.58
N LYS A 71 24.10 -17.21 38.17
CA LYS A 71 25.18 -17.67 39.07
C LYS A 71 24.78 -18.80 40.05
N GLY A 72 24.02 -19.80 39.59
CA GLY A 72 23.70 -21.00 40.39
C GLY A 72 22.70 -20.79 41.54
N LYS A 73 22.02 -19.63 41.57
CA LYS A 73 20.86 -19.38 42.43
C LYS A 73 19.66 -19.06 41.55
N LYS A 74 18.53 -19.74 41.79
CA LYS A 74 17.26 -19.43 41.15
C LYS A 74 16.78 -18.06 41.62
N ILE A 75 16.69 -17.08 40.71
CA ILE A 75 16.13 -15.76 40.99
C ILE A 75 14.80 -15.67 40.25
N THR A 76 13.76 -15.37 41.00
CA THR A 76 12.41 -15.16 40.48
C THR A 76 12.29 -13.72 39.98
N ARG A 77 12.26 -13.52 38.66
CA ARG A 77 12.08 -12.18 38.05
C ARG A 77 10.66 -12.06 37.50
N THR A 78 9.95 -11.03 37.93
CA THR A 78 8.63 -10.71 37.37
C THR A 78 8.86 -9.92 36.08
N GLU A 79 8.54 -10.51 34.93
CA GLU A 79 8.58 -9.82 33.64
C GLU A 79 7.16 -9.52 33.17
N ARG A 80 6.94 -8.27 32.76
CA ARG A 80 5.66 -7.82 32.19
C ARG A 80 5.66 -8.12 30.70
N GLN A 81 4.94 -9.17 30.29
CA GLN A 81 4.75 -9.50 28.88
C GLN A 81 3.44 -8.89 28.37
N ILE A 82 3.45 -8.34 27.15
CA ILE A 82 2.25 -7.83 26.50
C ILE A 82 1.72 -8.94 25.60
N HIS A 83 0.55 -9.48 25.92
CA HIS A 83 -0.17 -10.38 25.04
C HIS A 83 -0.98 -9.57 24.03
N SER A 84 -1.09 -10.09 22.81
CA SER A 84 -1.86 -9.48 21.73
C SER A 84 -2.74 -10.54 21.07
N GLU A 85 -4.00 -10.22 20.83
CA GLU A 85 -4.95 -11.13 20.16
C GLU A 85 -5.81 -10.37 19.16
N ALA A 86 -6.04 -10.98 17.99
CA ALA A 86 -6.87 -10.38 16.94
C ALA A 86 -8.35 -10.35 17.35
N VAL A 87 -9.01 -9.23 17.09
CA VAL A 87 -10.43 -9.03 17.33
C VAL A 87 -11.19 -9.21 16.02
N LYS A 88 -12.29 -9.98 16.08
CA LYS A 88 -13.14 -10.23 14.92
C LYS A 88 -13.85 -8.93 14.50
N ILE A 89 -13.87 -8.67 13.19
CA ILE A 89 -14.71 -7.65 12.58
C ILE A 89 -16.08 -8.26 12.31
N ASP A 90 -17.13 -7.61 12.81
CA ASP A 90 -18.52 -8.07 12.68
C ASP A 90 -19.12 -7.66 11.33
N ALA A 91 -18.78 -6.47 10.84
CA ALA A 91 -19.22 -5.96 9.55
C ALA A 91 -18.20 -4.99 8.94
N SER A 92 -18.17 -4.93 7.62
CA SER A 92 -17.30 -4.01 6.86
C SER A 92 -18.11 -3.32 5.77
N ARG A 93 -17.99 -2.00 5.66
CA ARG A 93 -18.44 -1.21 4.51
C ARG A 93 -17.24 -0.45 3.97
N VAL A 94 -16.81 -0.79 2.76
CA VAL A 94 -15.61 -0.22 2.15
C VAL A 94 -15.96 0.38 0.81
N ALA A 95 -15.52 1.62 0.58
CA ALA A 95 -15.61 2.33 -0.67
C ALA A 95 -14.22 2.82 -1.07
N ALA A 96 -13.89 2.65 -2.35
CA ALA A 96 -12.69 3.21 -2.94
C ALA A 96 -13.10 3.89 -4.25
N THR A 97 -12.92 5.20 -4.33
CA THR A 97 -13.20 5.97 -5.55
C THR A 97 -11.89 6.18 -6.29
N LEU A 98 -11.82 5.72 -7.55
CA LEU A 98 -10.65 5.89 -8.39
C LEU A 98 -10.89 7.04 -9.38
N HIS A 99 -10.00 8.01 -9.36
CA HIS A 99 -9.98 9.14 -10.29
C HIS A 99 -8.79 9.02 -11.23
N LEU A 100 -9.06 8.76 -12.51
CA LEU A 100 -8.02 8.60 -13.53
C LEU A 100 -7.37 9.95 -13.89
N ASP A 101 -6.04 9.99 -13.91
CA ASP A 101 -5.20 11.14 -14.25
C ASP A 101 -4.08 10.67 -15.19
N TYR A 102 -4.17 10.96 -16.48
CA TYR A 102 -3.16 10.54 -17.44
C TYR A 102 -1.93 11.46 -17.40
N ARG A 103 -0.74 10.87 -17.31
CA ARG A 103 0.54 11.60 -17.25
C ARG A 103 1.41 11.25 -18.45
N GLN A 104 1.83 12.25 -19.22
CA GLN A 104 2.78 12.04 -20.31
C GLN A 104 4.22 12.22 -19.81
N LYS A 105 5.10 11.27 -20.14
CA LYS A 105 6.55 11.37 -19.90
C LYS A 105 7.33 10.90 -21.12
N GLY A 106 8.01 11.85 -21.78
CA GLY A 106 8.56 11.61 -23.11
C GLY A 106 7.43 11.41 -24.12
N LEU A 107 7.47 10.31 -24.88
CA LEU A 107 6.42 9.93 -25.83
C LEU A 107 5.38 8.96 -25.23
N LEU A 108 5.57 8.51 -23.99
CA LEU A 108 4.71 7.54 -23.33
C LEU A 108 3.67 8.22 -22.45
N TRP A 109 2.47 7.66 -22.45
CA TRP A 109 1.37 8.00 -21.56
C TRP A 109 1.25 6.95 -20.48
N PHE A 110 1.11 7.39 -19.23
CA PHE A 110 0.95 6.55 -18.05
C PHE A 110 -0.44 6.77 -17.47
N SER A 111 -1.16 5.69 -17.15
CA SER A 111 -2.48 5.77 -16.53
C SER A 111 -2.31 5.87 -15.02
N THR A 112 -2.15 7.09 -14.51
CA THR A 112 -2.08 7.29 -13.07
C THR A 112 -3.48 7.50 -12.50
N TYR A 113 -3.66 7.30 -11.21
CA TYR A 113 -4.93 7.54 -10.55
C TYR A 113 -4.75 8.12 -9.16
N LYS A 114 -5.82 8.73 -8.64
CA LYS A 114 -5.99 9.07 -7.23
C LYS A 114 -7.04 8.15 -6.62
N VAL A 115 -6.86 7.80 -5.36
CA VAL A 115 -7.82 6.99 -4.60
C VAL A 115 -8.32 7.82 -3.44
N ASP A 116 -9.65 7.92 -3.32
CA ASP A 116 -10.32 8.31 -2.09
C ASP A 116 -10.84 7.03 -1.41
N PHE A 117 -10.17 6.60 -0.35
CA PHE A 117 -10.51 5.40 0.40
C PHE A 117 -11.33 5.75 1.64
N ASP A 118 -12.41 5.00 1.86
CA ASP A 118 -13.26 5.08 3.04
C ASP A 118 -13.71 3.67 3.46
N GLY A 119 -13.21 3.20 4.60
CA GLY A 119 -13.58 1.91 5.19
C GLY A 119 -14.17 2.09 6.57
N ALA A 120 -15.37 1.57 6.81
CA ALA A 120 -16.01 1.51 8.12
C ALA A 120 -16.13 0.05 8.57
N TYR A 121 -15.64 -0.23 9.78
CA TYR A 121 -15.55 -1.58 10.36
C TYR A 121 -16.25 -1.59 11.71
N THR A 122 -17.29 -2.42 11.83
CA THR A 122 -18.00 -2.63 13.10
C THR A 122 -17.35 -3.80 13.84
N PHE A 123 -17.11 -3.61 15.13
CA PHE A 123 -16.54 -4.64 16.00
C PHE A 123 -17.03 -4.47 17.43
N GLN A 124 -16.78 -5.49 18.25
CA GLN A 124 -17.11 -5.50 19.67
C GLN A 124 -15.90 -5.92 20.50
N ASN A 125 -15.70 -5.30 21.67
CA ASN A 125 -14.82 -5.85 22.69
C ASN A 125 -15.43 -7.15 23.24
N PRO A 126 -14.82 -8.32 22.99
CA PRO A 126 -15.41 -9.60 23.39
C PRO A 126 -15.22 -9.90 24.88
N THR A 127 -14.51 -9.07 25.66
CA THR A 127 -14.27 -9.30 27.08
C THR A 127 -15.25 -8.59 27.99
N SER A 128 -15.30 -9.07 29.23
CA SER A 128 -16.01 -8.45 30.34
C SER A 128 -15.17 -7.41 31.09
N ARG A 129 -14.05 -6.94 30.50
CA ARG A 129 -13.13 -5.98 31.11
C ARG A 129 -12.76 -4.86 30.14
N GLU A 130 -12.28 -3.74 30.68
CA GLU A 130 -11.64 -2.72 29.86
C GLU A 130 -10.26 -3.22 29.41
N GLU A 131 -9.97 -3.11 28.11
CA GLU A 131 -8.70 -3.53 27.51
C GLU A 131 -8.17 -2.47 26.55
N GLU A 132 -6.87 -2.52 26.27
CA GLU A 132 -6.24 -1.69 25.24
C GLU A 132 -6.44 -2.34 23.87
N PHE A 133 -6.86 -1.53 22.91
CA PHE A 133 -7.06 -1.92 21.52
C PHE A 133 -6.06 -1.20 20.64
N VAL A 134 -5.50 -1.94 19.69
CA VAL A 134 -4.56 -1.45 18.69
C VAL A 134 -5.17 -1.66 17.32
N PHE A 135 -5.29 -0.56 16.58
CA PHE A 135 -5.79 -0.53 15.21
C PHE A 135 -4.63 -0.31 14.26
N ARG A 136 -4.53 -1.13 13.23
CA ARG A 136 -3.44 -1.08 12.24
C ARG A 136 -4.01 -0.99 10.84
N LEU A 137 -3.81 0.14 10.20
CA LEU A 137 -4.15 0.37 8.80
C LEU A 137 -2.89 0.16 7.95
N PRO A 138 -2.76 -0.97 7.23
CA PRO A 138 -1.65 -1.17 6.30
C PRO A 138 -1.79 -0.22 5.10
N PHE A 139 -0.67 0.37 4.69
CA PHE A 139 -0.63 1.20 3.49
C PHE A 139 -0.57 0.34 2.22
N PRO A 140 -1.40 0.62 1.20
CA PRO A 140 -1.50 -0.18 -0.04
C PRO A 140 -0.21 -0.38 -0.83
N ALA A 141 0.72 0.57 -0.70
CA ALA A 141 2.00 0.58 -1.39
C ALA A 141 3.02 1.34 -0.54
N GLN A 142 4.27 0.86 -0.51
CA GLN A 142 5.37 1.54 0.21
C GLN A 142 5.83 2.81 -0.52
N GLN A 143 5.67 2.86 -1.84
CA GLN A 143 5.97 4.02 -2.67
C GLN A 143 4.65 4.63 -3.14
N ALA A 144 3.99 5.37 -2.27
CA ALA A 144 2.82 6.16 -2.62
C ALA A 144 2.75 7.39 -1.72
N VAL A 145 2.20 8.48 -2.26
CA VAL A 145 1.89 9.67 -1.48
C VAL A 145 0.54 9.44 -0.81
N TYR A 146 0.50 9.59 0.52
CA TYR A 146 -0.72 9.52 1.31
C TYR A 146 -1.04 10.88 1.92
N ASP A 147 -2.27 11.33 1.70
CA ASP A 147 -2.80 12.56 2.25
C ASP A 147 -3.99 12.27 3.16
N ASN A 148 -4.13 13.07 4.22
CA ASN A 148 -5.28 13.05 5.12
C ASN A 148 -5.62 11.64 5.66
N VAL A 149 -4.60 10.88 6.09
CA VAL A 149 -4.80 9.59 6.75
C VAL A 149 -5.49 9.82 8.10
N GLN A 150 -6.65 9.21 8.30
CA GLN A 150 -7.44 9.32 9.51
C GLN A 150 -7.93 7.94 9.97
N LEU A 151 -7.87 7.71 11.28
CA LEU A 151 -8.65 6.68 11.96
C LEU A 151 -9.60 7.37 12.93
N LEU A 152 -10.88 7.03 12.86
CA LEU A 152 -11.92 7.53 13.74
C LEU A 152 -12.61 6.36 14.43
N LEU A 153 -12.82 6.46 15.73
CA LEU A 153 -13.68 5.55 16.47
C LEU A 153 -14.93 6.30 16.89
N ASP A 154 -16.09 5.85 16.41
CA ASP A 154 -17.38 6.50 16.67
C ASP A 154 -17.31 8.02 16.40
N ASP A 155 -16.83 8.36 15.21
CA ASP A 155 -16.59 9.73 14.70
C ASP A 155 -15.55 10.58 15.46
N LYS A 156 -14.86 10.01 16.46
CA LYS A 156 -13.77 10.68 17.17
C LYS A 156 -12.42 10.28 16.58
N THR A 157 -11.65 11.26 16.11
CA THR A 157 -10.31 11.04 15.58
C THR A 157 -9.38 10.45 16.65
N LEU A 158 -8.72 9.35 16.30
CA LEU A 158 -7.70 8.72 17.12
C LEU A 158 -6.32 9.29 16.78
N PRO A 159 -5.43 9.46 17.77
CA PRO A 159 -4.05 9.83 17.51
C PRO A 159 -3.33 8.73 16.74
N LEU A 160 -2.65 9.11 15.65
CA LEU A 160 -1.94 8.20 14.78
C LEU A 160 -0.43 8.23 15.02
N THR A 161 0.16 7.05 14.95
CA THR A 161 1.60 6.84 14.82
C THR A 161 1.87 6.12 13.51
N PHE A 162 2.94 6.49 12.82
CA PHE A 162 3.32 5.91 11.53
C PHE A 162 4.61 5.11 11.69
N ASN A 163 4.66 3.90 11.13
CA ASN A 163 5.88 3.06 11.13
C ASN A 163 6.36 2.71 9.71
N GLY A 164 6.12 3.63 8.77
CA GLY A 164 6.50 3.49 7.36
C GLY A 164 5.50 2.68 6.52
N SER A 165 5.07 1.51 6.99
CA SER A 165 4.18 0.61 6.22
C SER A 165 2.72 0.61 6.68
N GLN A 166 2.41 1.24 7.82
CA GLN A 166 1.07 1.28 8.38
C GLN A 166 0.88 2.49 9.29
N ALA A 167 -0.37 2.91 9.43
CA ALA A 167 -0.82 3.83 10.48
C ALA A 167 -1.37 3.02 11.65
N VAL A 168 -0.96 3.38 12.88
CA VAL A 168 -1.32 2.68 14.11
C VAL A 168 -1.98 3.66 15.07
N ALA A 169 -3.16 3.30 15.56
CA ALA A 169 -3.86 3.97 16.66
C ALA A 169 -4.03 3.03 17.85
N ARG A 170 -4.12 3.61 19.04
CA ARG A 170 -4.36 2.89 20.30
C ARG A 170 -5.47 3.57 21.07
N THR A 171 -6.35 2.80 21.71
CA THR A 171 -7.37 3.33 22.63
C THR A 171 -7.78 2.27 23.64
N ARG A 172 -8.44 2.66 24.73
CA ARG A 172 -9.05 1.72 25.67
C ARG A 172 -10.55 1.62 25.41
N LEU A 173 -11.07 0.39 25.42
CA LEU A 173 -12.48 0.12 25.22
C LEU A 173 -13.07 -0.56 26.45
N PRO A 174 -14.22 -0.11 26.97
CA PRO A 174 -14.93 -0.79 28.05
C PRO A 174 -15.33 -2.21 27.68
N ALA A 175 -15.67 -2.99 28.71
CA ALA A 175 -16.23 -4.33 28.60
C ALA A 175 -17.43 -4.36 27.64
N GLY A 176 -17.42 -5.28 26.68
CA GLY A 176 -18.55 -5.47 25.76
C GLY A 176 -18.84 -4.30 24.80
N ALA A 177 -18.02 -3.24 24.80
CA ALA A 177 -18.26 -2.04 23.99
C ALA A 177 -18.28 -2.37 22.50
N LYS A 178 -19.29 -1.87 21.79
CA LYS A 178 -19.35 -1.90 20.32
C LYS A 178 -18.90 -0.57 19.77
N GLY A 179 -18.13 -0.59 18.70
CA GLY A 179 -17.65 0.61 18.04
C GLY A 179 -17.61 0.46 16.53
N VAL A 180 -17.67 1.60 15.85
CA VAL A 180 -17.41 1.70 14.41
C VAL A 180 -16.07 2.39 14.23
N LEU A 181 -15.09 1.65 13.72
CA LEU A 181 -13.81 2.18 13.33
C LEU A 181 -13.84 2.56 11.86
N ARG A 182 -13.65 3.85 11.57
CA ARG A 182 -13.53 4.38 10.21
C ARG A 182 -12.07 4.66 9.89
N ALA A 183 -11.61 4.16 8.74
CA ALA A 183 -10.32 4.44 8.15
C ALA A 183 -10.51 5.17 6.83
N ALA A 184 -9.90 6.33 6.70
CA ALA A 184 -9.97 7.13 5.48
C ALA A 184 -8.58 7.66 5.11
N TYR A 185 -8.29 7.72 3.82
CA TYR A 185 -7.10 8.37 3.28
C TYR A 185 -7.31 8.74 1.82
N ARG A 186 -6.44 9.62 1.34
CA ARG A 186 -6.22 9.87 -0.09
C ARG A 186 -4.87 9.36 -0.51
N SER A 187 -4.78 8.75 -1.68
CA SER A 187 -3.50 8.27 -2.22
C SER A 187 -3.40 8.48 -3.73
N GLN A 188 -2.19 8.30 -4.25
CA GLN A 188 -1.86 8.38 -5.66
C GLN A 188 -1.18 7.08 -6.10
N GLY A 189 -1.55 6.56 -7.26
CA GLY A 189 -1.06 5.29 -7.79
C GLY A 189 -0.88 5.29 -9.30
N LEU A 190 -0.23 4.24 -9.80
CA LEU A 190 0.02 3.97 -11.21
C LEU A 190 -0.63 2.62 -11.59
N ASP A 191 -0.99 2.48 -12.86
CA ASP A 191 -1.43 1.21 -13.43
C ASP A 191 -0.35 0.11 -13.31
N SER A 192 -0.82 -1.15 -13.36
CA SER A 192 -0.01 -2.35 -13.22
C SER A 192 0.31 -3.00 -14.55
#